data_AF-A0A183EF39-F1
#
_entry.id   AF-A0A183EF39-F1
#
_cell.length_a   1.000
_cell.length_b   1.000
_cell.length_c   1.000
_cell.angle_alpha   90.00
_cell.angle_beta   90.00
_cell.angle_gamma   90.00
#
_symmetry.space_group_name_H-M   'P 1'
#
loop_
_entity.id
_entity.type
_entity.pdbx_description
1 polymer ?
#
loop_
_entity_poly.entity_id
_entity_poly.type
_entity_poly.pdbx_seq_one_letter_code
_entity_poly.pdbx_strand_id
1 'polypeptide(L)' 'MFYIDPLRFQVLESGSHFELLKKPHSRYAELWRSQHKYAGGVPPKVSKPKHDELLLELLDNRLDDGCCRSGGGACKR' A
#
# COMPACT_ATOMS: atom_id res chain seq x y z
N MET A 1 7.96 -24.89 -8.49
CA MET A 1 7.25 -25.48 -7.34
C MET A 1 7.98 -25.00 -6.09
N PHE A 2 7.43 -24.03 -5.36
CA PHE A 2 8.07 -23.54 -4.14
C PHE A 2 7.78 -24.51 -3.00
N TYR A 3 8.82 -25.08 -2.41
CA TYR A 3 8.71 -25.96 -1.26
C TYR A 3 8.65 -25.08 0.00
N ILE A 4 7.48 -25.05 0.63
CA ILE A 4 7.26 -24.35 1.89
C ILE A 4 7.65 -25.34 2.99
N ASP A 5 8.84 -25.16 3.58
CA ASP A 5 9.35 -25.99 4.67
C ASP A 5 8.46 -25.85 5.92
N PRO A 6 7.70 -26.88 6.33
CA PRO A 6 6.75 -26.79 7.43
C PRO A 6 7.42 -26.52 8.79
N LEU A 7 8.72 -26.75 8.93
CA LEU A 7 9.47 -26.46 10.16
C LEU A 7 9.87 -24.98 10.29
N ARG A 8 9.65 -24.15 9.27
CA ARG A 8 10.02 -22.72 9.27
C ARG A 8 8.86 -21.75 9.46
N PHE A 9 7.62 -22.24 9.51
CA PHE A 9 6.45 -21.38 9.70
C PHE A 9 6.02 -21.39 11.16
N GLN A 10 6.47 -20.37 11.89
CA GLN A 10 6.00 -20.09 13.23
C GLN A 10 5.08 -18.88 13.19
N VAL A 11 3.90 -18.99 13.81
CA VAL A 11 3.03 -17.82 14.06
C VAL A 11 3.72 -16.95 15.11
N LEU A 12 4.17 -15.77 14.70
CA LEU A 12 4.88 -14.83 15.58
C LEU A 12 3.91 -14.04 16.48
N GLU A 13 2.76 -13.63 15.95
CA GLU A 13 1.74 -12.88 16.66
C GLU A 13 0.34 -13.29 16.19
N SER A 14 -0.62 -13.32 17.11
CA SER A 14 -2.04 -13.55 16.83
C SER A 14 -2.90 -12.58 17.63
N GLY A 15 -4.05 -12.20 17.08
CA GLY A 15 -4.97 -11.23 17.69
C GLY A 15 -5.73 -10.43 16.62
N SER A 16 -6.69 -9.63 17.07
CA SER A 16 -7.40 -8.70 16.18
C SER A 16 -6.48 -7.54 15.76
N HIS A 17 -6.85 -6.88 14.66
CA HIS A 17 -6.13 -5.71 14.16
C HIS A 17 -5.90 -4.64 15.24
N PHE A 18 -6.95 -4.28 15.99
CA PHE A 18 -6.86 -3.24 17.02
C PHE A 18 -6.00 -3.64 18.21
N GLU A 19 -6.03 -4.92 18.60
CA GLU A 19 -5.17 -5.45 19.66
C GLU A 19 -3.70 -5.40 19.23
N LEU A 20 -3.39 -5.85 18.02
CA LEU A 20 -2.04 -5.85 17.49
C LEU A 20 -1.48 -4.44 17.30
N LEU A 21 -2.31 -3.47 16.90
CA LEU A 21 -1.88 -2.06 16.80
C LEU A 21 -1.58 -1.40 18.15
N LYS A 22 -2.28 -1.81 19.22
CA LYS A 22 -2.08 -1.30 20.58
C LYS A 22 -0.95 -2.00 21.32
N LYS A 23 -0.57 -3.20 20.91
CA LYS A 23 0.45 -4.01 21.58
C LYS A 23 1.83 -3.33 21.48
N PRO A 24 2.52 -3.08 22.62
CA PRO A 24 3.85 -2.50 22.61
C PRO A 24 4.82 -3.43 21.89
N HIS A 25 5.70 -2.86 21.05
CA HIS A 25 6.70 -3.60 20.25
C HIS A 25 6.14 -4.69 19.32
N SER A 26 4.90 -4.56 18.85
CA SER A 26 4.34 -5.50 17.86
C SER A 26 4.99 -5.35 16.49
N ARG A 27 5.45 -6.49 15.93
CA ARG A 27 5.97 -6.58 14.55
C ARG A 27 4.87 -6.34 13.52
N TYR A 28 3.66 -6.80 13.79
CA TYR A 28 2.49 -6.47 12.98
C TYR A 28 2.31 -4.95 12.87
N ALA A 29 2.35 -4.24 14.00
CA ALA A 29 2.16 -2.79 14.01
C ALA A 29 3.27 -2.03 13.26
N GLU A 30 4.53 -2.49 13.35
CA GLU A 30 5.65 -1.93 12.58
C GLU A 30 5.43 -2.07 11.06
N LEU A 31 5.08 -3.27 10.60
CA LEU A 31 4.83 -3.55 9.18
C LEU A 31 3.58 -2.84 8.65
N TRP A 32 2.56 -2.68 9.49
CA TRP A 32 1.37 -1.95 9.10
C TRP A 32 1.69 -0.47 8.89
N ARG A 33 2.45 0.15 9.80
CA ARG A 33 2.86 1.56 9.70
C ARG A 33 3.78 1.83 8.51
N SER A 34 4.64 0.89 8.12
CA SER A 34 5.52 1.07 6.95
C SER A 34 4.77 1.15 5.63
N GLN A 35 3.64 0.45 5.52
CA GLN A 35 2.76 0.47 4.34
C GLN A 35 1.84 1.69 4.34
N HIS A 36 1.45 2.17 5.52
CA HIS A 36 0.48 3.25 5.67
C HIS A 36 1.22 4.53 6.07
N LYS A 37 1.63 5.30 5.05
CA LYS A 37 2.37 6.57 5.17
C LYS A 37 1.80 7.55 6.21
N TYR A 38 0.49 7.47 6.47
CA TYR A 38 -0.24 8.33 7.42
C TYR A 38 -0.91 7.53 8.54
N ALA A 39 -0.37 6.36 8.88
CA ALA A 39 -0.81 5.49 9.98
C ALA A 39 -0.94 6.22 11.32
N GLY A 40 -0.08 7.21 11.58
CA GLY A 40 -0.10 8.05 12.78
C GLY A 40 -0.98 9.30 12.67
N GLY A 41 -1.72 9.45 11.56
CA GLY A 41 -2.47 10.65 11.22
C GLY A 41 -1.97 11.29 9.92
N VAL A 42 -2.88 11.97 9.23
CA VAL A 42 -2.55 12.77 8.05
C VAL A 42 -1.88 14.06 8.55
N PRO A 43 -0.66 14.40 8.08
CA PRO A 43 -0.06 15.68 8.37
C PRO A 43 -1.01 16.80 7.95
N PRO A 44 -1.12 17.90 8.72
CA PRO A 44 -1.90 19.05 8.29
C PRO A 44 -1.47 19.49 6.89
N LYS A 45 -2.45 19.79 6.03
CA LYS A 45 -2.20 20.27 4.67
C LYS A 45 -1.31 21.52 4.76
N VAL A 46 -0.06 21.41 4.32
CA VAL A 46 0.80 22.57 4.13
C VAL A 46 0.13 23.42 3.05
N SER A 47 -0.26 24.65 3.39
CA SER A 47 -0.76 25.60 2.40
C SER A 47 0.36 25.86 1.39
N LYS A 48 0.25 25.27 0.20
CA LYS A 48 1.19 25.55 -0.88
C LYS A 48 1.09 27.05 -1.22
N PRO A 49 2.20 27.77 -1.40
CA PRO A 49 2.13 29.06 -2.07
C PRO A 49 1.48 28.85 -3.43
N LYS A 50 0.67 29.82 -3.83
CA LYS A 50 -0.26 29.79 -4.97
C LYS A 50 0.49 29.86 -6.32
N HIS A 51 1.35 28.89 -6.59
CA HIS A 51 1.97 28.65 -7.89
C HIS A 51 2.26 27.14 -7.97
N ASP A 52 1.91 26.53 -9.10
CA ASP A 52 2.00 25.09 -9.42
C ASP A 52 0.68 24.30 -9.29
N GLU A 53 -0.42 24.91 -9.71
CA GLU A 53 -1.67 24.20 -10.08
C GLU A 53 -1.60 23.53 -11.47
N LEU A 54 -0.40 23.45 -12.09
CA LEU A 54 -0.17 22.86 -13.41
C LEU A 54 0.48 21.47 -13.38
N LEU A 55 0.66 20.86 -12.20
CA LEU A 55 1.31 19.54 -12.08
C LEU A 55 0.37 18.38 -11.70
N LEU A 56 -0.95 18.56 -11.80
CA LEU A 56 -1.91 17.44 -11.69
C LEU A 56 -2.32 16.86 -13.06
N GLU A 57 -2.32 17.64 -14.13
CA GLU A 57 -2.74 17.14 -15.46
C GLU A 57 -1.69 16.27 -16.17
N LEU A 58 -0.41 16.31 -15.74
CA LEU A 58 0.67 15.51 -16.33
C LEU A 58 0.80 14.10 -15.73
N LEU A 59 0.27 13.88 -14.53
CA LEU A 59 0.31 12.57 -13.85
C LEU A 59 -0.92 11.71 -14.15
N ASP A 60 -2.05 12.33 -14.55
CA ASP A 60 -3.26 11.62 -14.97
C ASP A 60 -3.11 10.91 -16.34
N ASN A 61 -2.06 11.24 -17.11
CA ASN A 61 -1.79 10.65 -18.42
C ASN A 61 -0.58 9.68 -18.45
N ARG A 62 -0.16 9.15 -17.29
CA ARG A 62 1.01 8.24 -17.24
C ARG A 62 0.85 6.97 -16.38
N LEU A 63 -0.37 6.61 -16.00
CA LEU A 63 -0.73 5.24 -15.70
C LEU A 63 -1.03 4.53 -17.03
N ASP A 64 0.03 4.29 -17.82
CA ASP A 64 -0.01 3.34 -18.93
C ASP A 64 -0.18 1.95 -18.29
N ASP A 65 -1.44 1.52 -18.23
CA ASP A 65 -1.88 0.21 -17.81
C ASP A 65 -1.24 -0.86 -18.70
N GLY A 66 -0.07 -1.32 -18.28
CA GLY A 66 0.62 -2.49 -18.85
C GLY A 66 -0.13 -3.83 -18.68
N CYS A 67 -1.45 -3.81 -18.44
CA CYS A 67 -2.27 -5.01 -18.26
C CYS A 67 -2.84 -5.57 -19.59
N CYS A 68 -2.58 -4.92 -20.74
CA CYS A 68 -3.11 -5.36 -22.04
C CYS A 68 -2.08 -5.35 -23.16
N ARG A 69 -0.89 -5.96 -22.96
CA ARG A 69 0.03 -6.23 -24.08
C ARG A 69 -0.19 -7.65 -24.64
N SER A 70 -0.86 -7.66 -25.78
CA SER A 70 -0.82 -8.69 -26.84
C SER A 70 -1.28 -10.11 -26.46
N GLY A 71 -2.58 -10.35 -26.63
CA GLY A 71 -3.13 -11.71 -26.63
C GLY A 71 -4.66 -11.79 -26.60
N GLY A 72 -5.34 -11.22 -27.61
CA GLY A 72 -6.71 -11.57 -28.02
C GLY A 72 -7.81 -11.67 -26.95
N GLY A 73 -8.63 -10.63 -26.82
CA GLY A 73 -9.94 -10.73 -26.16
C GLY A 73 -10.65 -9.39 -26.07
N ALA A 74 -11.77 -9.24 -26.79
CA ALA A 74 -12.56 -8.02 -26.81
C ALA A 74 -13.27 -7.77 -25.46
N CYS A 75 -12.94 -6.68 -24.77
CA CYS A 75 -13.81 -6.12 -23.73
C CYS A 75 -15.07 -5.55 -24.41
N LYS A 76 -16.21 -6.22 -24.24
CA LYS A 76 -17.50 -5.58 -24.53
C LYS A 76 -17.83 -4.57 -23.43
N ARG A 77 -18.32 -3.41 -23.87
CA ARG A 77 -18.89 -2.35 -23.01
C ARG A 77 -20.14 -2.84 -22.30
#